data_AF-G1CLT9-F1
#
_entry.id   AF-G1CLT9-F1
#
_cell.length_a   1.000
_cell.length_b   1.000
_cell.length_c   1.000
_cell.angle_alpha   90.00
_cell.angle_beta   90.00
_cell.angle_gamma   90.00
#
_symmetry.space_group_name_H-M   'P 1'
#
loop_
_entity.id
_entity.type
_entity.pdbx_description
1 polymer ?
#
loop_
_entity_poly.entity_id
_entity_poly.type
_entity_poly.pdbx_seq_one_letter_code
_entity_poly.pdbx_strand_id
1 'polypeptide(L)'
;ARSKQSEAKTNLKALYTAQKSFFSEKDRYSNFGNEIGFSPERGNRYGYIISVGAGGVAELRNQAVLGNAAGGIESISYDAFRFGGTVAAPTFAVANYTAAGGWDGTVFGVQQDCP
;
A
#
# COMPACT_ATOMS: atom_id res chain seq x y z
N ALA A 1 20.72 -3.28 5.11
CA ALA A 1 19.53 -2.51 5.53
C ALA A 1 19.12 -1.45 4.50
N ARG A 2 20.00 -0.52 4.10
CA ARG A 2 19.67 0.55 3.13
C ARG A 2 19.20 0.08 1.75
N SER A 3 19.81 -0.97 1.18
CA SER A 3 19.43 -1.51 -0.14
C SER A 3 17.99 -2.07 -0.20
N LYS A 4 17.48 -2.60 0.91
CA LYS A 4 16.08 -3.07 0.99
C LYS A 4 15.12 -1.89 1.05
N GLN A 5 15.48 -0.85 1.80
CA GLN A 5 14.68 0.38 1.91
C GLN A 5 14.66 1.17 0.59
N SER A 6 15.74 1.14 -0.21
CA SER A 6 15.76 1.82 -1.50
C SER A 6 14.78 1.20 -2.51
N GLU A 7 14.57 -0.11 -2.47
CA GLU A 7 13.57 -0.79 -3.31
C GLU A 7 12.15 -0.27 -3.00
N ALA A 8 11.78 -0.29 -1.71
CA ALA A 8 10.48 0.23 -1.27
C ALA A 8 10.29 1.70 -1.66
N LYS A 9 11.33 2.53 -1.44
CA LYS A 9 11.28 3.96 -1.78
C LYS A 9 11.08 4.21 -3.28
N THR A 10 11.79 3.48 -4.13
CA THR A 10 11.66 3.64 -5.59
C THR A 10 10.27 3.25 -6.07
N ASN A 11 9.74 2.12 -5.60
CA ASN A 11 8.41 1.65 -6.00
C ASN A 11 7.29 2.55 -5.46
N LEU A 12 7.41 3.04 -4.22
CA LEU A 12 6.44 4.02 -3.68
C LEU A 12 6.49 5.35 -4.44
N LYS A 13 7.68 5.78 -4.91
CA LYS A 13 7.80 6.95 -5.77
C LYS A 13 7.12 6.71 -7.13
N ALA A 14 7.27 5.53 -7.71
CA ALA A 14 6.57 5.16 -8.94
C ALA A 14 5.05 5.16 -8.75
N LEU A 15 4.53 4.63 -7.64
CA LEU A 15 3.11 4.69 -7.27
C LEU A 15 2.61 6.13 -7.19
N TYR A 16 3.36 7.02 -6.53
CA TYR A 16 3.03 8.44 -6.46
C TYR A 16 3.00 9.12 -7.85
N THR A 17 4.00 8.85 -8.69
CA THR A 17 4.05 9.39 -10.05
C THR A 17 2.88 8.89 -10.90
N ALA A 18 2.52 7.62 -10.80
CA ALA A 18 1.37 7.02 -11.49
C ALA A 18 0.06 7.71 -11.08
N GLN A 19 -0.16 7.87 -9.77
CA GLN A 19 -1.33 8.59 -9.24
C GLN A 19 -1.40 10.04 -9.71
N LYS A 20 -0.26 10.75 -9.71
CA LYS A 20 -0.20 12.14 -10.16
C LYS A 20 -0.51 12.27 -11.66
N SER A 21 0.01 11.36 -12.48
CA SER A 21 -0.29 11.33 -13.92
C SER A 21 -1.77 11.07 -14.17
N PHE A 22 -2.35 10.11 -13.45
CA PHE A 22 -3.77 9.79 -13.55
C PHE A 22 -4.65 10.97 -13.11
N PHE A 23 -4.27 11.66 -12.03
CA PHE A 23 -4.96 12.87 -11.58
C PHE A 23 -4.93 13.97 -12.65
N SER A 24 -3.79 14.20 -13.31
CA SER A 24 -3.69 15.17 -14.40
C SER A 24 -4.55 14.82 -15.62
N GLU A 25 -4.92 13.56 -15.82
CA GLU A 25 -5.74 13.12 -16.95
C GLU A 25 -7.24 13.04 -16.62
N LYS A 26 -7.60 12.64 -15.39
CA LYS A 26 -8.98 12.32 -14.98
C LYS A 26 -9.54 13.23 -13.89
N ASP A 27 -8.76 14.21 -13.42
CA ASP A 27 -9.09 15.11 -12.30
C ASP A 27 -9.48 14.39 -10.99
N ARG A 28 -9.08 13.12 -10.83
CA ARG A 28 -9.35 12.31 -9.64
C ARG A 28 -8.22 11.32 -9.38
N TYR A 29 -8.08 10.86 -8.14
CA TYR A 29 -7.23 9.71 -7.82
C TYR A 29 -7.97 8.40 -8.12
N SER A 30 -7.21 7.32 -8.35
CA SER A 30 -7.79 5.98 -8.47
C SER A 30 -7.46 5.15 -7.24
N ASN A 31 -8.40 4.26 -6.91
CA ASN A 31 -8.24 3.27 -5.87
C ASN A 31 -7.54 1.99 -6.37
N PHE A 32 -7.33 1.86 -7.68
CA PHE A 32 -6.93 0.60 -8.30
C PHE A 32 -5.61 0.73 -9.07
N GLY A 33 -4.63 -0.11 -8.72
CA GLY A 33 -3.28 -0.13 -9.30
C GLY A 33 -3.27 -0.37 -10.82
N ASN A 34 -4.18 -1.20 -11.32
CA ASN A 34 -4.34 -1.45 -12.76
C ASN A 34 -4.91 -0.25 -13.53
N GLU A 35 -5.68 0.64 -12.91
CA GLU A 35 -6.17 1.87 -13.57
C GLU A 35 -5.05 2.92 -13.73
N ILE A 36 -4.17 3.03 -12.74
CA ILE A 36 -3.04 3.97 -12.77
C ILE A 36 -1.79 3.39 -13.44
N GLY A 37 -1.84 2.14 -13.90
CA GLY A 37 -0.68 1.45 -14.51
C GLY A 37 0.44 1.13 -13.52
N PHE A 38 0.15 1.06 -12.22
CA PHE A 38 1.13 0.70 -11.21
C PHE A 38 1.26 -0.82 -11.09
N SER A 39 2.40 -1.36 -11.51
CA SER A 39 2.78 -2.74 -11.25
C SER A 39 4.28 -2.81 -10.93
N PRO A 40 4.66 -3.06 -9.65
CA PRO A 40 6.06 -3.23 -9.30
C PRO A 40 6.61 -4.49 -9.94
N GLU A 41 7.88 -4.45 -10.35
CA GLU A 41 8.56 -5.57 -10.99
C GLU A 41 8.51 -6.85 -10.13
N ARG A 42 8.54 -8.01 -10.80
CA ARG A 42 8.60 -9.32 -10.14
C ARG A 42 9.83 -9.43 -9.25
N GLY A 43 9.66 -10.14 -8.12
CA GLY A 43 10.66 -10.19 -7.07
C GLY A 43 10.62 -9.02 -6.09
N ASN A 44 9.48 -8.33 -5.98
CA ASN A 44 9.25 -7.30 -4.96
C ASN A 44 9.27 -7.91 -3.56
N ARG A 45 10.09 -7.34 -2.67
CA ARG A 45 10.22 -7.78 -1.27
C ARG A 45 9.11 -7.24 -0.37
N TYR A 46 8.48 -6.14 -0.77
CA TYR A 46 7.45 -5.45 -0.01
C TYR A 46 6.10 -5.56 -0.70
N GLY A 47 5.04 -5.68 0.09
CA GLY A 47 3.67 -5.51 -0.38
C GLY A 47 3.30 -4.03 -0.42
N TYR A 48 2.39 -3.66 -1.32
CA TYR A 48 1.93 -2.30 -1.54
C TYR A 48 0.41 -2.24 -1.39
N ILE A 49 -0.07 -1.30 -0.58
CA ILE A 49 -1.50 -1.03 -0.40
C ILE A 49 -1.78 0.26 -1.18
N ILE A 50 -2.72 0.20 -2.14
CA ILE A 50 -3.12 1.36 -2.95
C ILE A 50 -4.38 1.98 -2.35
N SER A 51 -5.36 1.15 -2.00
CA SER A 51 -6.59 1.55 -1.33
C SER A 51 -7.08 0.48 -0.38
N VAL A 52 -8.09 0.82 0.42
CA VAL A 52 -8.69 -0.06 1.42
C VAL A 52 -10.20 0.12 1.36
N GLY A 53 -10.94 -0.99 1.22
CA GLY A 53 -12.40 -0.94 1.22
C GLY A 53 -13.01 -0.36 -0.07
N ALA A 54 -12.25 -0.27 -1.16
CA ALA A 54 -12.73 0.22 -2.45
C ALA A 54 -13.46 -0.86 -3.28
N GLY A 55 -13.58 -2.08 -2.75
CA GLY A 55 -14.18 -3.22 -3.45
C GLY A 55 -13.26 -3.86 -4.49
N GLY A 56 -11.94 -3.68 -4.35
CA GLY A 56 -10.95 -4.28 -5.23
C GLY A 56 -10.54 -5.69 -4.80
N VAL A 57 -9.54 -6.23 -5.51
CA VAL A 57 -8.90 -7.50 -5.19
C VAL A 57 -7.42 -7.27 -4.87
N ALA A 58 -6.88 -8.10 -3.99
CA ALA A 58 -5.44 -8.17 -3.77
C ALA A 58 -4.77 -9.01 -4.88
N GLU A 59 -3.76 -8.47 -5.53
CA GLU A 59 -2.89 -9.23 -6.42
C GLU A 59 -1.91 -10.05 -5.58
N LEU A 60 -2.18 -11.35 -5.46
CA LEU A 60 -1.34 -12.29 -4.74
C LEU A 60 -0.24 -12.82 -5.65
N ARG A 61 1.03 -12.57 -5.29
CA ARG A 61 2.22 -12.97 -6.06
C ARG A 61 2.80 -14.29 -5.59
N ASN A 62 2.02 -15.35 -5.78
CA ASN A 62 2.33 -16.71 -5.35
C ASN A 62 2.60 -17.70 -6.49
N GLN A 63 2.46 -17.26 -7.74
CA GLN A 63 2.70 -18.07 -8.93
C GLN A 63 3.85 -17.51 -9.78
N ALA A 64 4.40 -18.37 -10.65
CA ALA A 64 5.39 -17.97 -11.64
C ALA A 64 4.81 -16.95 -12.64
N VAL A 65 3.54 -17.14 -13.02
CA VAL A 65 2.79 -16.27 -13.93
C VAL A 65 1.56 -15.76 -13.19
N LEU A 66 1.34 -14.44 -13.24
CA LEU A 66 0.14 -13.82 -12.67
C LEU A 66 -0.98 -13.88 -13.71
N GLY A 67 -2.15 -14.38 -13.32
CA GLY A 67 -3.35 -14.27 -14.13
C GLY A 67 -3.89 -12.84 -14.15
N ASN A 68 -4.85 -12.56 -15.04
CA ASN A 68 -5.58 -11.31 -14.99
C ASN A 68 -6.27 -11.14 -13.63
N ALA A 69 -6.17 -9.93 -13.07
CA ALA A 69 -6.91 -9.60 -11.86
C ALA A 69 -8.42 -9.70 -12.12
N ALA A 70 -9.15 -10.31 -11.18
CA ALA A 70 -10.61 -10.47 -11.26
C ALA A 70 -11.38 -9.15 -11.06
N GLY A 71 -10.67 -8.05 -10.77
CA GLY A 71 -11.21 -6.71 -10.54
C GLY A 71 -10.10 -5.67 -10.42
N GLY A 72 -10.46 -4.49 -9.92
CA GLY A 72 -9.49 -3.42 -9.64
C GLY A 72 -8.49 -3.85 -8.56
N ILE A 73 -7.20 -3.59 -8.76
CA ILE A 73 -6.16 -4.04 -7.83
C ILE A 73 -6.04 -3.04 -6.67
N GLU A 74 -6.54 -3.36 -5.49
CA GLU A 74 -6.44 -2.47 -4.32
C GLU A 74 -5.13 -2.64 -3.53
N SER A 75 -4.50 -3.80 -3.67
CA SER A 75 -3.21 -4.10 -3.03
C SER A 75 -2.43 -5.15 -3.81
N ILE A 76 -1.12 -5.17 -3.62
CA ILE A 76 -0.20 -6.10 -4.26
C ILE A 76 0.64 -6.76 -3.16
N SER A 77 0.63 -8.08 -3.06
CA SER A 77 1.44 -8.79 -2.07
C SER A 77 2.93 -8.72 -2.39
N TYR A 78 3.77 -9.02 -1.41
CA TYR A 78 5.18 -9.34 -1.70
C TYR A 78 5.26 -10.59 -2.59
N ASP A 79 6.36 -10.75 -3.32
CA ASP A 79 6.59 -11.90 -4.21
C ASP A 79 6.95 -13.15 -3.40
N ALA A 80 5.90 -13.79 -2.84
CA ALA A 80 6.04 -15.03 -2.09
C ALA A 80 6.45 -16.20 -2.98
N PHE A 81 6.21 -16.14 -4.30
CA PHE A 81 6.75 -17.13 -5.23
C PHE A 81 8.28 -17.12 -5.24
N ARG A 82 8.91 -15.94 -5.25
CA ARG A 82 10.37 -15.79 -5.19
C ARG A 82 10.94 -16.03 -3.79
N PHE A 83 10.31 -15.48 -2.76
CA PHE A 83 10.91 -15.43 -1.41
C PHE A 83 10.41 -16.53 -0.47
N GLY A 84 9.38 -17.28 -0.86
CA GLY A 84 8.69 -18.21 0.02
C GLY A 84 7.90 -17.50 1.12
N GLY A 85 6.94 -18.21 1.73
CA GLY A 85 6.17 -17.71 2.88
C GLY A 85 4.66 -17.64 2.64
N THR A 86 3.94 -17.16 3.65
CA THR A 86 2.48 -17.06 3.63
C THR A 86 2.04 -15.93 2.72
N VAL A 87 1.28 -16.29 1.70
CA VAL A 87 0.69 -15.36 0.72
C VAL A 87 -0.55 -14.74 1.35
N ALA A 88 -0.52 -13.44 1.58
CA ALA A 88 -1.67 -12.69 2.08
C ALA A 88 -1.68 -11.29 1.48
N ALA A 89 -2.89 -10.71 1.41
CA ALA A 89 -3.05 -9.30 1.15
C ALA A 89 -2.31 -8.49 2.24
N PRO A 90 -1.52 -7.47 1.88
CA PRO A 90 -0.86 -6.65 2.88
C PRO A 90 -1.91 -5.93 3.72
N THR A 91 -1.81 -6.07 5.04
CA THR A 91 -2.64 -5.34 6.00
C THR A 91 -1.79 -4.27 6.69
N PHE A 92 -2.39 -3.12 6.97
CA PHE A 92 -1.80 -2.12 7.83
C PHE A 92 -2.42 -2.25 9.22
N ALA A 93 -1.59 -2.17 10.25
CA ALA A 93 -2.09 -2.06 11.60
C ALA A 93 -2.48 -0.60 11.83
N VAL A 94 -3.77 -0.35 12.06
CA VAL A 94 -4.24 0.93 12.60
C VAL A 94 -3.85 0.95 14.07
N ALA A 95 -2.69 1.52 14.37
CA ALA A 95 -2.32 1.87 15.72
C ALA A 95 -2.56 3.37 15.89
N ASN A 96 -3.60 3.72 16.66
CA ASN A 96 -3.70 5.08 17.16
C ASN A 96 -2.48 5.35 18.05
N TYR A 97 -1.83 6.49 17.87
CA TYR A 97 -0.77 6.90 18.76
C TYR A 97 -1.33 7.01 20.18
N THR A 98 -0.89 6.13 21.07
CA THR A 98 -1.16 6.24 22.51
C THR A 98 0.00 7.01 23.13
N ALA A 99 -0.20 8.29 23.43
CA ALA A 99 0.81 9.04 24.17
C ALA A 99 0.96 8.42 25.56
N ALA A 100 2.21 8.23 26.01
CA ALA A 100 2.45 7.95 27.41
C ALA A 100 2.20 9.23 28.22
N GLY A 101 0.97 9.38 28.73
CA GLY A 101 0.56 10.49 29.60
C GLY A 101 -0.38 11.49 28.92
N GLY A 102 -1.62 11.56 29.42
CA GLY A 102 -2.52 12.72 29.30
C GLY A 102 -3.23 12.96 27.97
N TRP A 103 -2.99 12.16 26.93
CA TRP A 103 -3.74 12.28 25.67
C TRP A 103 -4.86 11.23 25.64
N ASP A 104 -6.12 11.67 25.68
CA ASP A 104 -7.28 10.77 25.68
C ASP A 104 -7.56 10.12 24.31
N GLY A 105 -6.83 10.51 23.26
CA GLY A 105 -6.89 9.90 21.93
C GLY A 105 -8.24 10.05 21.22
N THR A 106 -9.20 10.79 21.79
CA THR A 106 -10.54 10.94 21.22
C THR A 106 -10.63 12.09 20.21
N VAL A 107 -9.71 13.07 20.27
CA VAL A 107 -9.63 14.19 19.32
C VAL A 107 -8.19 14.43 18.89
N PHE A 108 -7.95 14.43 17.57
CA PHE A 108 -6.64 14.71 17.01
C PHE A 108 -6.27 16.19 17.23
N GLY A 109 -5.14 16.46 17.90
CA GLY A 109 -4.59 17.81 18.03
C GLY A 109 -5.06 18.64 19.24
N VAL A 110 -5.78 18.05 20.20
CA VAL A 110 -6.10 18.73 21.46
C VAL A 110 -5.27 18.12 22.59
N GLN A 111 -4.29 18.88 23.08
CA GLN A 111 -3.62 18.58 24.33
C GLN A 111 -4.50 19.16 25.46
N GLN A 112 -4.90 18.34 26.42
CA GLN A 112 -5.54 18.86 27.64
C GLN A 112 -4.56 19.82 28.31
N ASP A 113 -5.01 21.04 28.61
CA ASP A 113 -4.21 21.98 29.38
C ASP A 113 -3.80 21.30 30.70
N CYS A 114 -2.49 21.28 30.95
CA CYS A 114 -1.94 20.78 32.19
C CYS A 114 -2.53 21.60 33.36
N PRO A 115 -2.94 20.98 34.48
CA PRO A 115 -3.46 21.71 35.63
C PRO A 115 -2.41 22.67 36.23
#